data_AF-A0A851LHT3-F1
#
_entry.id   AF-A0A851LHT3-F1
#
_cell.length_a   1.000
_cell.length_b   1.000
_cell.length_c   1.000
_cell.angle_alpha   90.00
_cell.angle_beta   90.00
_cell.angle_gamma   90.00
#
_symmetry.space_group_name_H-M   'P 1'
#
loop_
_entity.id
_entity.type
_entity.pdbx_description
1 polymer ?
#
loop_
_entity_poly.entity_id
_entity_poly.type
_entity_poly.pdbx_seq_one_letter_code
_entity_poly.pdbx_strand_id
1 'polypeptide(L)'
;KKSEQELKDEEMELFTKYYMEWKGGRKSGNTSYMNIPRFYYRLPAEDEVLLQKLREESRAVFLQRKSRELLDNEELQNLWFLLDKHQTSPMIGEEAMINYENFLKVGEKAGPKCK
;
A
#
# COMPACT_ATOMS: atom_id res chain seq x y z
N LYS A 1 -37.47 -23.60 34.61
CA LYS A 1 -37.17 -23.62 33.15
C LYS A 1 -36.34 -22.38 32.88
N LYS A 2 -35.18 -22.50 32.23
CA LYS A 2 -34.39 -21.32 31.83
C LYS A 2 -35.24 -20.44 30.91
N SER A 3 -35.07 -19.13 31.03
CA SER A 3 -35.69 -18.16 30.14
C SER A 3 -35.17 -18.35 28.72
N GLU A 4 -35.97 -18.00 27.73
CA GLU A 4 -35.56 -18.05 26.32
C GLU A 4 -34.32 -17.18 26.05
N GLN A 5 -34.17 -16.09 26.80
CA GLN A 5 -32.98 -15.23 26.72
C GLN A 5 -31.73 -15.92 27.28
N GLU A 6 -31.85 -16.58 28.42
CA GLU A 6 -30.74 -17.32 29.04
C GLU A 6 -30.25 -18.46 28.15
N LEU A 7 -31.16 -19.11 27.41
CA LEU A 7 -30.81 -20.14 26.44
C LEU A 7 -30.05 -19.58 25.24
N LYS A 8 -30.44 -18.40 24.73
CA LYS A 8 -29.74 -17.73 23.62
C LYS A 8 -28.36 -17.24 24.03
N ASP A 9 -28.23 -16.74 25.26
CA ASP A 9 -26.95 -16.27 25.78
C ASP A 9 -25.98 -17.46 25.96
N GLU A 10 -26.47 -18.59 26.48
CA GLU A 10 -25.69 -19.82 26.58
C GLU A 10 -25.27 -20.39 25.22
N GLU A 11 -26.17 -20.36 24.23
CA GLU A 11 -25.85 -20.78 22.87
C GLU A 11 -24.77 -19.90 22.23
N MET A 12 -24.86 -18.59 22.44
CA MET A 12 -23.89 -17.61 21.94
C MET A 12 -22.53 -17.74 22.63
N GLU A 13 -22.49 -18.02 23.92
CA GLU A 13 -21.25 -18.33 24.65
C GLU A 13 -20.61 -19.61 24.12
N LEU A 14 -21.40 -20.66 23.94
CA LEU A 14 -20.93 -21.94 23.44
C LEU A 14 -20.39 -21.82 22.01
N PHE A 15 -21.10 -21.09 21.15
CA PHE A 15 -20.66 -20.77 19.80
C PHE A 15 -19.34 -20.00 19.82
N THR A 16 -19.22 -18.96 20.64
CA THR A 16 -18.01 -18.13 20.73
C THR A 16 -16.81 -18.97 21.17
N LYS A 17 -16.99 -19.84 22.17
CA LYS A 17 -15.96 -20.75 22.64
C LYS A 17 -15.44 -21.66 21.53
N TYR A 18 -16.34 -22.39 20.87
CA TYR A 18 -15.95 -23.35 19.84
C TYR A 18 -15.42 -22.67 18.57
N TYR A 19 -15.95 -21.50 18.22
CA TYR A 19 -15.43 -20.69 17.13
C TYR A 19 -14.00 -20.24 17.39
N MET A 20 -13.68 -19.77 18.59
CA MET A 20 -12.31 -19.34 18.95
C MET A 20 -11.33 -20.52 19.00
N GLU A 21 -11.78 -21.69 19.45
CA GLU A 21 -11.01 -22.93 19.48
C GLU A 21 -10.71 -23.43 18.06
N TRP A 22 -11.73 -23.49 17.18
CA TRP A 22 -11.59 -23.89 15.78
C TRP A 22 -10.79 -22.88 14.95
N LYS A 23 -11.01 -21.57 15.15
CA LYS A 23 -10.26 -20.49 14.49
C LYS A 23 -8.76 -20.56 14.81
N GLY A 24 -8.37 -21.36 15.81
CA GLY A 24 -6.99 -21.54 16.18
C GLY A 24 -6.44 -20.24 16.73
N GLY A 25 -6.94 -19.84 17.91
CA GLY A 25 -6.37 -18.73 18.67
C GLY A 25 -4.85 -18.77 18.62
N ARG A 26 -4.23 -17.62 18.31
CA ARG A 26 -2.78 -17.44 18.21
C ARG A 26 -2.13 -18.18 19.39
N LYS A 27 -1.49 -19.34 19.13
CA LYS A 27 -0.65 -19.99 20.13
C LYS A 27 0.28 -18.91 20.66
N SER A 28 0.12 -18.54 21.93
CA SER A 28 1.01 -17.62 22.61
C SER A 28 2.43 -18.11 22.33
N GLY A 29 3.19 -17.28 21.64
CA GLY A 29 4.29 -17.72 20.79
C GLY A 29 5.40 -18.39 21.57
N ASN A 30 6.08 -19.31 20.89
CA ASN A 30 7.48 -19.62 21.20
C ASN A 30 8.22 -18.29 21.39
N THR A 31 8.80 -18.08 22.57
CA THR A 31 9.45 -16.81 22.96
C THR A 31 10.67 -16.49 22.09
N SER A 32 11.22 -17.48 21.40
CA SER A 32 12.38 -17.32 20.50
C SER A 32 12.14 -16.38 19.32
N TYR A 33 10.87 -16.16 18.92
CA TYR A 33 10.52 -15.32 17.77
C TYR A 33 10.01 -13.92 18.17
N MET A 34 10.04 -13.55 19.45
CA MET A 34 9.50 -12.26 19.91
C MET A 34 10.29 -11.06 19.37
N ASN A 35 11.57 -11.24 19.05
CA ASN A 35 12.45 -10.17 18.55
C ASN A 35 12.48 -10.06 17.02
N ILE A 36 11.85 -10.98 16.27
CA ILE A 36 11.85 -10.95 14.81
C ILE A 36 10.69 -10.07 14.34
N PRO A 37 10.94 -9.01 13.54
CA PRO A 37 9.87 -8.20 12.97
C PRO A 37 8.89 -9.05 12.16
N ARG A 38 7.60 -8.71 12.24
CA ARG A 38 6.57 -9.43 11.50
C ARG A 38 6.55 -8.93 10.04
N PHE A 39 7.03 -9.78 9.13
CA PHE A 39 7.02 -9.49 7.68
C PHE A 39 5.77 -9.98 6.95
N TYR A 40 5.02 -10.91 7.56
CA TYR A 40 3.81 -11.48 6.97
C TYR A 40 2.60 -11.32 7.90
N TYR A 41 1.51 -10.83 7.31
CA TYR A 41 0.19 -10.79 7.91
C TYR A 41 -0.71 -11.68 7.07
N ARG A 42 -1.33 -12.68 7.71
CA ARG A 42 -2.30 -13.55 7.04
C ARG A 42 -3.43 -12.70 6.47
N LEU A 43 -3.83 -12.97 5.23
CA LEU A 43 -4.97 -12.30 4.62
C LEU A 43 -6.26 -12.72 5.34
N PRO A 44 -7.23 -11.81 5.51
CA PRO A 44 -8.53 -12.18 6.07
C PRO A 44 -9.18 -13.29 5.24
N ALA A 45 -9.83 -14.23 5.92
CA ALA A 45 -10.58 -15.30 5.25
C ALA A 45 -11.85 -14.77 4.58
N GLU A 46 -12.50 -15.57 3.72
CA GLU A 46 -13.69 -15.18 2.95
C GLU A 46 -14.90 -14.82 3.82
N ASP A 47 -15.02 -15.46 4.98
CA ASP A 47 -16.05 -15.19 5.99
C ASP A 47 -15.77 -13.91 6.79
N GLU A 48 -14.55 -13.37 6.76
CA GLU A 48 -14.14 -12.16 7.47
C GLU A 48 -14.39 -10.88 6.64
N VAL A 49 -15.64 -10.72 6.16
CA VAL A 49 -16.04 -9.65 5.22
C VAL A 49 -15.62 -8.25 5.68
N LEU A 50 -15.78 -7.93 6.96
CA LEU A 50 -15.41 -6.62 7.50
C LEU A 50 -13.89 -6.37 7.41
N LEU A 51 -13.07 -7.37 7.71
CA LEU A 51 -11.62 -7.26 7.65
C LEU A 51 -11.13 -7.16 6.20
N GLN A 52 -11.78 -7.85 5.27
CA GLN A 52 -11.51 -7.69 3.85
C GLN A 52 -11.78 -6.27 3.38
N LYS A 53 -12.96 -5.72 3.71
CA LYS A 53 -13.33 -4.35 3.33
C LYS A 53 -12.39 -3.31 3.91
N LEU A 54 -12.05 -3.42 5.19
CA LEU A 54 -11.08 -2.51 5.82
C LEU A 54 -9.71 -2.56 5.12
N ARG A 55 -9.26 -3.75 4.73
CA ARG A 55 -8.01 -3.93 4.00
C ARG A 55 -8.07 -3.34 2.59
N GLU A 56 -9.17 -3.54 1.87
CA GLU A 56 -9.39 -2.99 0.53
C GLU A 56 -9.37 -1.45 0.57
N GLU A 57 -10.11 -0.85 1.50
CA GLU A 57 -10.18 0.60 1.69
C GLU A 57 -8.83 1.20 2.08
N SER A 58 -8.16 0.62 3.08
CA SER A 58 -6.83 1.10 3.50
C SER A 58 -5.80 0.98 2.37
N ARG A 59 -5.84 -0.10 1.58
CA ARG A 59 -4.99 -0.25 0.39
C ARG A 59 -5.33 0.78 -0.68
N ALA A 60 -6.60 1.04 -0.95
CA ALA A 60 -7.04 2.02 -1.94
C ALA A 60 -6.55 3.43 -1.57
N VAL A 61 -6.75 3.84 -0.32
CA VAL A 61 -6.27 5.14 0.19
C VAL A 61 -4.75 5.24 0.14
N PHE A 62 -4.03 4.18 0.53
CA PHE A 62 -2.57 4.14 0.45
C PHE A 62 -2.08 4.31 -0.99
N LEU A 63 -2.63 3.54 -1.93
CA LEU A 63 -2.28 3.63 -3.34
C LEU A 63 -2.65 4.97 -3.94
N GLN A 64 -3.78 5.56 -3.56
CA GLN A 64 -4.16 6.90 -4.01
C GLN A 64 -3.17 7.95 -3.52
N ARG A 65 -2.71 7.87 -2.27
CA ARG A 65 -1.65 8.76 -1.75
C ARG A 65 -0.36 8.60 -2.53
N LYS A 66 0.08 7.35 -2.78
CA LYS A 66 1.27 7.07 -3.60
C LYS A 66 1.13 7.55 -5.05
N SER A 67 -0.05 7.38 -5.64
CA SER A 67 -0.32 7.88 -6.99
C SER A 67 -0.22 9.40 -7.09
N ARG A 68 -0.57 10.15 -6.03
CA ARG A 68 -0.43 11.62 -6.02
C ARG A 68 1.02 12.09 -5.86
N GLU A 69 1.89 11.25 -5.31
CA GLU A 69 3.34 11.53 -5.24
C GLU A 69 4.00 11.41 -6.63
N LEU A 70 3.38 10.68 -7.57
CA LEU A 70 3.87 10.51 -8.94
C LEU A 70 3.45 11.65 -9.86
N LEU A 71 4.21 11.86 -10.93
CA LEU A 71 3.86 12.76 -12.02
C LEU A 71 2.56 12.29 -12.67
N ASP A 72 1.61 13.22 -12.83
CA ASP A 72 0.47 12.99 -13.69
C ASP A 72 0.83 13.20 -15.17
N ASN A 73 -0.13 12.96 -16.06
CA ASN A 73 0.12 13.03 -17.51
C ASN A 73 0.53 14.43 -17.97
N GLU A 74 -0.03 15.49 -17.36
CA GLU A 74 0.28 16.87 -17.73
C GLU A 74 1.69 17.23 -17.24
N GLU A 75 2.02 16.90 -15.99
CA GLU A 75 3.36 17.09 -15.42
C GLU A 75 4.42 16.31 -16.20
N LEU A 76 4.13 15.08 -16.63
CA LEU A 76 5.02 14.26 -17.44
C LEU A 76 5.27 14.89 -18.82
N GLN A 77 4.21 15.38 -19.47
CA GLN A 77 4.33 16.07 -20.76
C GLN A 77 5.14 17.36 -20.64
N ASN A 78 4.91 18.13 -19.57
CA ASN A 78 5.69 19.34 -19.27
C ASN A 78 7.17 19.03 -19.03
N LEU A 79 7.48 17.96 -18.30
CA LEU A 79 8.85 17.50 -18.11
C LEU A 79 9.50 17.10 -19.43
N TRP A 80 8.78 16.39 -20.30
CA TRP A 80 9.27 15.98 -21.61
C TRP A 80 9.65 17.19 -22.49
N PHE A 81 8.78 18.20 -22.58
CA PHE A 81 9.10 19.45 -23.28
C PHE A 81 10.30 20.19 -22.68
N LEU A 82 10.43 20.17 -21.36
CA LEU A 82 11.53 20.82 -20.66
C LEU A 82 12.87 20.14 -20.99
N LEU A 83 12.88 18.81 -21.05
CA LEU A 83 14.04 18.00 -21.44
C LEU A 83 14.43 18.25 -22.90
N ASP A 84 13.46 18.20 -23.81
CA ASP A 84 13.68 18.45 -25.26
C ASP A 84 14.32 19.82 -25.52
N LYS A 85 13.89 20.85 -24.77
CA LYS A 85 14.47 22.20 -24.85
C LYS A 85 15.93 22.29 -24.37
N HIS A 86 16.37 21.40 -23.50
CA HIS A 86 17.71 21.45 -22.89
C HIS A 86 18.62 20.28 -23.33
N GLN A 87 18.25 19.57 -24.39
CA GLN A 87 19.12 18.56 -25.00
C GLN A 87 20.44 19.16 -25.48
N THR A 88 21.48 18.33 -25.52
CA THR A 88 22.83 18.70 -25.93
C THR A 88 23.00 18.47 -27.42
N SER A 89 23.40 19.52 -28.13
CA SER A 89 23.78 19.44 -29.54
C SER A 89 25.27 19.09 -29.67
N PRO A 90 25.68 18.30 -30.69
CA PRO A 90 24.85 17.66 -31.70
C PRO A 90 24.19 16.38 -31.18
N MET A 91 23.06 15.99 -31.79
CA MET A 91 22.46 14.68 -31.57
C MET A 91 23.44 13.59 -32.03
N ILE A 92 23.68 12.60 -31.18
CA ILE A 92 24.49 11.44 -31.53
C ILE A 92 23.52 10.36 -32.03
N GLY A 93 23.30 10.33 -33.35
CA GLY A 93 22.31 9.42 -33.95
C GLY A 93 20.86 9.86 -33.69
N GLU A 94 20.01 8.91 -33.28
CA GLU A 94 18.59 9.16 -32.97
C GLU A 94 18.34 9.44 -31.47
N GLU A 95 19.39 9.44 -30.64
CA GLU A 95 19.26 9.60 -29.18
C GLU A 95 19.44 11.06 -28.73
N ALA A 96 18.46 11.54 -27.96
CA ALA A 96 18.53 12.81 -27.25
C ALA A 96 19.37 12.70 -25.98
N MET A 97 20.54 13.36 -26.01
CA MET A 97 21.47 13.39 -24.89
C MET A 97 21.32 14.70 -24.12
N ILE A 98 21.57 14.67 -22.81
CA ILE A 98 21.62 15.87 -21.97
C ILE A 98 22.92 15.87 -21.16
N ASN A 99 23.68 16.96 -21.24
CA ASN A 99 24.86 17.15 -20.43
C ASN A 99 24.50 17.48 -18.98
N TYR A 100 25.46 17.35 -18.07
CA TYR A 100 25.22 17.52 -16.65
C TYR A 100 24.72 18.93 -16.28
N GLU A 101 25.25 19.99 -16.92
CA GLU A 101 24.82 21.36 -16.66
C GLU A 101 23.34 21.59 -17.03
N ASN A 102 22.93 21.06 -18.18
CA ASN A 102 21.54 21.16 -18.62
C ASN A 102 20.61 20.29 -17.79
N PHE A 103 21.08 19.12 -17.34
CA PHE A 103 20.35 18.28 -16.39
C PHE A 103 20.06 19.04 -15.09
N LEU A 104 21.05 19.74 -14.52
CA LEU A 104 20.85 20.58 -13.34
C LEU A 104 19.84 21.70 -13.59
N LYS A 105 19.93 22.39 -14.75
CA LYS A 105 18.95 23.43 -15.13
C LYS A 105 17.52 22.89 -15.26
N VAL A 106 17.37 21.67 -15.77
CA VAL A 106 16.06 20.99 -15.84
C VAL A 106 15.58 20.66 -14.42
N GLY A 107 16.45 20.11 -13.56
CA GLY A 107 16.12 19.79 -12.18
C GLY A 107 15.67 21.00 -11.34
N GLU A 108 16.24 22.18 -11.57
CA GLU A 108 15.81 23.43 -10.93
C GLU A 108 14.43 23.90 -11.40
N LYS A 109 14.10 23.69 -12.69
CA LYS A 109 12.85 24.12 -13.32
C LYS A 109 11.73 23.10 -13.22
N ALA A 110 12.07 21.84 -12.98
CA ALA A 110 11.11 20.75 -12.89
C ALA A 110 10.29 20.86 -11.60
N GLY A 111 9.09 20.26 -11.65
CA GLY A 111 8.16 20.28 -10.52
C GLY A 111 8.71 19.56 -9.28
N PRO A 112 8.09 19.77 -8.10
CA PRO A 112 8.54 19.16 -6.84
C PRO A 112 8.52 17.63 -6.86
N LYS A 113 7.75 17.01 -7.75
CA LYS A 113 7.68 15.55 -7.94
C LYS A 113 8.85 14.97 -8.77
N CYS A 114 9.67 15.83 -9.39
CA CYS A 114 10.85 15.43 -10.17
C CYS A 114 12.15 15.51 -9.36
N LYS A 115 12.07 15.71 -8.04
CA LYS A 115 13.22 15.82 -7.13
C LYS A 115 13.60 14.50 -6.50
#